data_AF-A0A820CSA5-F1
#
_entry.id   AF-A0A820CSA5-F1
#
_cell.length_a   1.000
_cell.length_b   1.000
_cell.length_c   1.000
_cell.angle_alpha   90.00
_cell.angle_beta   90.00
_cell.angle_gamma   90.00
#
_symmetry.space_group_name_H-M   'P 1'
#
loop_
_entity.id
_entity.type
_entity.pdbx_description
1 polymer ?
#
loop_
_entity_poly.entity_id
_entity_poly.type
_entity_poly.pdbx_seq_one_letter_code
_entity_poly.pdbx_strand_id
1 'polypeptide(L)'
;AWGQHVEYDKINVIFHIPNEDEVDFACEFVETFMHLELRILKENRTKISNDERLRSLTILHHIAVGCLSMVLRIESEEIKNLVPTIAPYDSNVQAQYSLYAKEPKYKENLRMRLLIDIGDLIVILDRIIELFNKSDEVDHDEIKGCLYILLGNESFFLPTKHSWEILEKLWPSIACTKHARKLSTQNLINCIMEKMYKRFNSVAIIENINEISKQTAIDLWRKLEQHELELYNRMHEERIETNICSYNNLMEK
;
A
#
# COMPACT_ATOMS: atom_id res chain seq x y z
N ALA A 1 5.88 -12.21 -45.39
CA ALA A 1 6.04 -13.61 -44.97
C ALA A 1 5.22 -13.82 -43.70
N TRP A 2 4.38 -14.85 -43.64
CA TRP A 2 3.61 -15.15 -42.42
C TRP A 2 4.44 -16.11 -41.55
N GLY A 3 5.03 -15.57 -40.49
CA GLY A 3 5.87 -16.29 -39.54
C GLY A 3 7.29 -16.56 -40.08
N GLN A 4 8.28 -15.85 -39.55
CA GLN A 4 9.69 -16.12 -39.82
C GLN A 4 10.36 -16.44 -38.48
N HIS A 5 10.95 -17.63 -38.37
CA HIS A 5 11.71 -18.03 -37.20
C HIS A 5 13.02 -17.24 -37.17
N VAL A 6 13.23 -16.45 -36.12
CA VAL A 6 14.46 -15.67 -35.89
C VAL A 6 15.08 -16.17 -34.59
N GLU A 7 16.37 -16.52 -34.63
CA GLU A 7 17.13 -16.87 -33.44
C GLU A 7 17.21 -15.67 -32.48
N TYR A 8 17.17 -15.93 -31.17
CA TYR A 8 17.20 -14.87 -30.14
C TYR A 8 18.36 -13.89 -30.34
N ASP A 9 19.56 -14.41 -30.61
CA ASP A 9 20.78 -13.60 -30.83
C ASP A 9 20.75 -12.77 -32.11
N LYS A 10 19.79 -13.03 -33.01
CA LYS A 10 19.59 -12.32 -34.29
C LYS A 10 18.41 -11.35 -34.24
N ILE A 11 17.74 -11.21 -33.08
CA ILE A 11 16.67 -10.23 -32.91
C ILE A 11 17.31 -8.84 -32.79
N ASN A 12 17.18 -8.05 -33.85
CA ASN A 12 17.60 -6.66 -33.84
C ASN A 12 16.49 -5.77 -33.25
N VAL A 13 16.38 -5.73 -31.92
CA VAL A 13 15.46 -4.82 -31.23
C VAL A 13 16.05 -3.41 -31.24
N ILE A 14 15.30 -2.46 -31.82
CA ILE A 14 15.64 -1.04 -31.75
C ILE A 14 14.96 -0.47 -30.50
N PHE A 15 15.72 -0.32 -29.42
CA PHE A 15 15.24 0.35 -28.22
C PHE A 15 15.25 1.87 -28.44
N HIS A 16 14.15 2.53 -28.13
CA HIS A 16 14.14 3.98 -28.00
C HIS A 16 14.60 4.34 -26.59
N ILE A 17 15.70 5.08 -26.52
CA ILE A 17 16.24 5.67 -25.30
C ILE A 17 16.12 7.18 -25.48
N PRO A 18 15.38 7.90 -24.60
CA PRO A 18 15.22 9.34 -24.73
C PRO A 18 16.58 10.05 -24.77
N ASN A 19 16.76 10.92 -25.74
CA ASN A 19 17.96 11.75 -25.84
C ASN A 19 17.84 13.03 -24.98
N GLU A 20 18.92 13.81 -24.88
CA GLU A 20 18.95 15.04 -24.06
C GLU A 20 17.86 16.04 -24.49
N ASP A 21 17.68 16.25 -25.80
CA ASP A 21 16.66 17.18 -26.32
C ASP A 21 15.23 16.73 -25.95
N GLU A 22 14.95 15.42 -26.01
CA GLU A 22 13.65 14.84 -25.65
C GLU A 22 13.38 14.94 -24.13
N VAL A 23 14.42 14.77 -23.31
CA VAL A 23 14.34 14.94 -21.86
C VAL A 23 14.11 16.42 -21.50
N ASP A 24 14.86 17.33 -22.12
CA ASP A 24 14.73 18.78 -21.91
C ASP A 24 13.35 19.28 -22.32
N PHE A 25 12.85 18.83 -23.48
CA PHE A 25 11.48 19.14 -23.91
C PHE A 25 10.44 18.64 -22.91
N ALA A 26 10.61 17.42 -22.38
CA ALA A 26 9.68 16.89 -21.41
C ALA A 26 9.75 17.64 -20.07
N CYS A 27 10.93 18.11 -19.64
CA CYS A 27 11.09 19.00 -18.49
C CYS A 27 10.37 20.34 -18.71
N GLU A 28 10.60 20.99 -19.85
CA GLU A 28 9.92 22.24 -20.21
C GLU A 28 8.39 22.07 -20.24
N PHE A 29 7.92 20.95 -20.78
CA PHE A 29 6.50 20.61 -20.82
C PHE A 29 5.90 20.47 -19.41
N VAL A 30 6.58 19.76 -18.51
CA VAL A 30 6.17 19.65 -17.10
C VAL A 30 6.16 21.02 -16.44
N GLU A 31 7.21 21.81 -16.60
CA GLU A 31 7.30 23.13 -15.98
C GLU A 31 6.19 24.07 -16.46
N THR A 32 5.90 24.05 -17.76
CA THR A 32 4.91 24.93 -18.38
C THR A 32 3.49 24.54 -17.98
N PHE A 33 3.12 23.27 -18.09
CA PHE A 33 1.73 22.84 -17.94
C PHE A 33 1.40 22.34 -16.53
N MET A 34 2.32 21.62 -15.87
CA MET A 34 2.06 21.11 -14.53
C MET A 34 2.08 22.23 -13.48
N HIS A 35 3.08 23.11 -13.50
CA HIS A 35 3.15 24.19 -12.50
C HIS A 35 2.02 25.21 -12.66
N LEU A 36 1.57 25.46 -13.89
CA LEU A 36 0.43 26.32 -14.15
C LEU A 36 -0.84 25.79 -13.47
N GLU A 37 -1.18 24.51 -13.70
CA GLU A 37 -2.37 23.89 -13.12
C GLU A 37 -2.25 23.73 -11.60
N LEU A 38 -1.05 23.41 -11.09
CA LEU A 38 -0.78 23.37 -9.64
C LEU A 38 -0.99 24.74 -8.99
N ARG A 39 -0.55 25.82 -9.63
CA ARG A 39 -0.74 27.19 -9.14
C ARG A 39 -2.23 27.56 -9.12
N ILE A 40 -2.96 27.26 -10.20
CA ILE A 40 -4.42 27.48 -10.29
C ILE A 40 -5.14 26.79 -9.12
N LEU A 41 -4.80 25.53 -8.85
CA LEU A 41 -5.41 24.77 -7.75
C LEU A 41 -5.00 25.28 -6.35
N LYS A 42 -3.74 25.69 -6.17
CA LYS A 42 -3.25 26.21 -4.88
C LYS A 42 -3.87 27.57 -4.53
N GLU A 43 -3.99 28.47 -5.50
CA GLU A 43 -4.50 29.83 -5.29
C GLU A 43 -6.02 29.88 -5.22
N ASN A 44 -6.73 28.96 -5.88
CA ASN A 44 -8.20 28.98 -5.98
C ASN A 44 -8.90 27.83 -5.23
N ARG A 45 -8.30 27.32 -4.14
CA ARG A 45 -8.81 26.13 -3.41
C ARG A 45 -10.32 26.12 -3.14
N THR A 46 -10.92 27.29 -2.87
CA THR A 46 -12.33 27.43 -2.52
C THR A 46 -13.20 28.11 -3.59
N LYS A 47 -12.61 28.64 -4.66
CA LYS A 47 -13.32 29.45 -5.68
C LYS A 47 -13.48 28.77 -7.04
N ILE A 48 -12.71 27.71 -7.30
CA ILE A 48 -12.75 26.99 -8.57
C ILE A 48 -13.98 26.08 -8.68
N SER A 49 -14.65 26.07 -9.83
CA SER A 49 -15.78 25.18 -10.08
C SER A 49 -15.35 23.71 -10.09
N ASN A 50 -16.31 22.78 -9.88
CA ASN A 50 -16.01 21.35 -9.90
C ASN A 50 -15.46 20.90 -11.27
N ASP A 51 -15.97 21.46 -12.37
CA ASP A 51 -15.53 21.11 -13.72
C ASP A 51 -14.12 21.62 -14.02
N GLU A 52 -13.80 22.85 -13.61
CA GLU A 52 -12.45 23.40 -13.73
C GLU A 52 -11.45 22.63 -12.87
N ARG A 53 -11.83 22.27 -11.63
CA ARG A 53 -11.01 21.44 -10.75
C ARG A 53 -10.76 20.07 -11.38
N LEU A 54 -11.80 19.48 -11.97
CA LEU A 54 -11.69 18.20 -12.66
C LEU A 54 -10.72 18.28 -13.84
N ARG A 55 -10.83 19.34 -14.64
CA ARG A 55 -9.94 19.59 -15.77
C ARG A 55 -8.48 19.74 -15.32
N SER A 56 -8.22 20.58 -14.33
CA SER A 56 -6.86 20.78 -13.79
C SER A 56 -6.27 19.49 -13.24
N LEU A 57 -7.03 18.73 -12.44
CA LEU A 57 -6.58 17.43 -11.93
C LEU A 57 -6.35 16.40 -13.05
N THR A 58 -7.16 16.44 -14.10
CA THR A 58 -7.01 15.56 -15.27
C THR A 58 -5.71 15.87 -16.01
N ILE A 59 -5.40 17.15 -16.23
CA ILE A 59 -4.15 17.57 -16.87
C ILE A 59 -2.96 17.12 -16.03
N LEU A 60 -2.96 17.42 -14.73
CA LEU A 60 -1.90 17.01 -13.81
C LEU A 60 -1.68 15.49 -13.80
N HIS A 61 -2.75 14.71 -13.85
CA HIS A 61 -2.68 13.26 -13.88
C HIS A 61 -2.03 12.72 -15.15
N HIS A 62 -2.42 13.21 -16.33
CA HIS A 62 -1.81 12.76 -17.58
C HIS A 62 -0.33 13.12 -17.65
N ILE A 63 0.03 14.33 -17.20
CA ILE A 63 1.44 14.74 -17.14
C ILE A 63 2.19 13.85 -16.15
N ALA A 64 1.67 13.63 -14.94
CA ALA A 64 2.30 12.79 -13.95
C ALA A 64 2.52 11.35 -14.44
N VAL A 65 1.51 10.74 -15.07
CA VAL A 65 1.62 9.37 -15.61
C VAL A 65 2.61 9.30 -16.78
N GLY A 66 2.62 10.30 -17.66
CA GLY A 66 3.52 10.35 -18.82
C GLY A 66 4.98 10.61 -18.43
N CYS A 67 5.20 11.44 -17.41
CA CYS A 67 6.54 11.86 -16.96
C CYS A 67 7.01 11.10 -15.71
N LEU A 68 6.33 10.01 -15.33
CA LEU A 68 6.60 9.26 -14.10
C LEU A 68 8.01 8.64 -14.07
N SER A 69 8.61 8.43 -15.24
CA SER A 69 10.01 8.01 -15.39
C SER A 69 11.03 9.12 -15.13
N MET A 70 10.62 10.38 -15.19
CA MET A 70 11.47 11.56 -14.97
C MET A 70 11.35 12.12 -13.56
N VAL A 71 10.20 11.94 -12.91
CA VAL A 71 9.97 12.42 -11.54
C VAL A 71 10.68 11.48 -10.56
N LEU A 72 11.64 12.03 -9.82
CA LEU A 72 12.31 11.31 -8.74
C LEU A 72 11.29 10.87 -7.68
N ARG A 73 11.54 9.69 -7.10
CA ARG A 73 10.75 9.17 -5.99
C ARG A 73 10.67 10.21 -4.88
N ILE A 74 9.47 10.41 -4.35
CA ILE A 74 9.29 11.25 -3.16
C ILE A 74 9.92 10.50 -1.99
N GLU A 75 11.15 10.86 -1.63
CA GLU A 75 11.77 10.40 -0.40
C GLU A 75 11.14 11.14 0.78
N SER A 76 10.50 10.42 1.70
CA SER A 76 10.15 10.96 3.01
C SER A 76 10.94 10.24 4.10
N GLU A 77 11.62 11.01 4.94
CA GLU A 77 12.31 10.51 6.15
C GLU A 77 11.33 9.80 7.10
N GLU A 78 10.06 10.21 7.10
CA GLU A 78 9.00 9.68 7.96
C GLU A 78 8.62 8.22 7.62
N ILE A 79 8.77 7.78 6.36
CA ILE A 79 8.45 6.41 5.95
C ILE A 79 9.55 5.41 6.33
N LYS A 80 10.82 5.85 6.38
CA LYS A 80 11.97 4.97 6.70
C LYS A 80 11.90 4.39 8.12
N ASN A 81 11.19 5.05 9.04
CA ASN A 81 11.11 4.66 10.45
C ASN A 81 9.96 3.71 10.80
N LEU A 82 9.11 3.34 9.83
CA LEU A 82 7.87 2.60 10.08
C LEU A 82 8.04 1.09 10.23
N VAL A 83 9.17 0.53 9.77
CA VAL A 83 9.53 -0.88 10.00
C VAL A 83 11.01 -0.95 10.37
N PRO A 84 11.39 -1.45 11.56
CA PRO A 84 12.79 -1.70 11.89
C PRO A 84 13.33 -2.81 10.99
N THR A 85 13.89 -2.43 9.84
CA THR A 85 14.40 -3.35 8.82
C THR A 85 15.92 -3.21 8.76
N ILE A 86 16.64 -4.33 8.86
CA ILE A 86 18.11 -4.39 8.72
C ILE A 86 18.53 -4.22 7.24
N ALA A 87 17.59 -4.42 6.30
CA ALA A 87 17.76 -4.17 4.87
C ALA A 87 17.04 -2.89 4.46
N PRO A 88 17.61 -2.06 3.56
CA PRO A 88 16.93 -0.89 3.03
C PRO A 88 15.62 -1.32 2.35
N TYR A 89 14.50 -0.80 2.84
CA TYR A 89 13.18 -1.01 2.28
C TYR A 89 13.08 -0.25 0.95
N ASP A 90 13.47 -0.90 -0.14
CA ASP A 90 13.30 -0.36 -1.47
C ASP A 90 11.89 -0.70 -1.99
N SER A 91 10.88 0.04 -1.53
CA SER A 91 9.55 -0.01 -2.13
C SER A 91 9.60 0.52 -3.56
N ASN A 92 9.93 -0.37 -4.48
CA ASN A 92 9.77 -0.19 -5.92
C ASN A 92 8.28 -0.17 -6.25
N VAL A 93 7.64 1.00 -6.17
CA VAL A 93 6.30 1.17 -6.73
C VAL A 93 6.24 2.38 -7.66
N GLN A 94 6.40 2.10 -8.95
CA GLN A 94 5.91 2.96 -10.03
C GLN A 94 4.40 2.78 -10.14
N ALA A 95 3.62 3.71 -9.59
CA ALA A 95 2.18 3.73 -9.74
C ALA A 95 1.80 4.36 -11.09
N GLN A 96 1.38 3.54 -12.06
CA GLN A 96 1.13 3.97 -13.44
C GLN A 96 -0.35 3.85 -13.83
N TYR A 97 -1.33 4.53 -13.20
CA TYR A 97 -2.76 4.28 -13.57
C TYR A 97 -3.75 5.46 -13.50
N SER A 98 -4.81 5.29 -14.32
CA SER A 98 -5.90 6.21 -14.66
C SER A 98 -6.86 6.56 -13.51
N LEU A 99 -7.01 7.85 -13.21
CA LEU A 99 -7.93 8.41 -12.20
C LEU A 99 -9.42 8.30 -12.56
N TYR A 100 -9.77 7.89 -13.79
CA TYR A 100 -11.14 7.96 -14.28
C TYR A 100 -11.66 6.60 -14.74
N ALA A 101 -12.29 5.91 -13.80
CA ALA A 101 -13.30 4.91 -14.11
C ALA A 101 -14.66 5.44 -13.66
N LYS A 102 -15.61 5.56 -14.61
CA LYS A 102 -16.97 6.09 -14.39
C LYS A 102 -17.84 5.19 -13.51
N GLU A 103 -17.39 4.00 -13.16
CA GLU A 103 -18.12 3.04 -12.33
C GLU A 103 -17.69 3.12 -10.85
N PRO A 104 -18.63 3.15 -9.89
CA PRO A 104 -18.34 3.25 -8.45
C PRO A 104 -17.41 2.15 -7.93
N LYS A 105 -17.47 0.97 -8.55
CA LYS A 105 -16.60 -0.19 -8.24
C LYS A 105 -15.10 0.10 -8.42
N TYR A 106 -14.72 1.11 -9.21
CA TYR A 106 -13.32 1.39 -9.54
C TYR A 106 -12.74 2.62 -8.82
N LYS A 107 -13.57 3.56 -8.34
CA LYS A 107 -13.10 4.66 -7.47
C LYS A 107 -12.58 4.16 -6.12
N GLU A 108 -13.24 3.14 -5.58
CA GLU A 108 -12.82 2.45 -4.35
C GLU A 108 -11.50 1.68 -4.57
N ASN A 109 -11.27 1.17 -5.79
CA ASN A 109 -10.04 0.46 -6.15
C ASN A 109 -8.79 1.35 -6.19
N LEU A 110 -8.86 2.62 -6.58
CA LEU A 110 -7.66 3.49 -6.60
C LEU A 110 -7.22 3.96 -5.21
N ARG A 111 -8.16 4.38 -4.35
CA ARG A 111 -7.84 4.69 -2.95
C ARG A 111 -7.28 3.48 -2.23
N MET A 112 -7.84 2.31 -2.49
CA MET A 112 -7.32 1.05 -1.98
C MET A 112 -5.95 0.69 -2.54
N ARG A 113 -5.67 0.96 -3.80
CA ARG A 113 -4.41 0.57 -4.44
C ARG A 113 -3.23 1.47 -4.09
N LEU A 114 -3.46 2.78 -3.94
CA LEU A 114 -2.47 3.69 -3.35
C LEU A 114 -2.06 3.29 -1.93
N LEU A 115 -3.00 2.70 -1.17
CA LEU A 115 -2.78 2.20 0.18
C LEU A 115 -2.10 0.81 0.24
N ILE A 116 -2.13 0.06 -0.88
CA ILE A 116 -1.47 -1.25 -1.02
C ILE A 116 0.00 -1.09 -1.39
N ASP A 117 0.27 -0.12 -2.27
CA ASP A 117 1.60 0.18 -2.80
C ASP A 117 2.51 0.85 -1.74
N ILE A 118 1.90 1.57 -0.81
CA ILE A 118 2.56 2.05 0.41
C ILE A 118 2.50 0.88 1.40
N GLY A 119 3.63 0.24 1.71
CA GLY A 119 3.73 -0.83 2.72
C GLY A 119 3.18 -0.47 4.11
N ASP A 120 2.83 0.79 4.31
CA ASP A 120 2.54 1.47 5.56
C ASP A 120 1.03 1.63 5.84
N LEU A 121 0.22 0.60 5.55
CA LEU A 121 -1.17 0.58 6.01
C LEU A 121 -1.31 0.62 7.55
N ILE A 122 -0.21 0.36 8.28
CA ILE A 122 -0.11 0.60 9.73
C ILE A 122 -0.49 2.05 10.06
N VAL A 123 -0.09 3.02 9.22
CA VAL A 123 -0.32 4.45 9.46
C VAL A 123 -1.81 4.80 9.47
N ILE A 124 -2.62 4.14 8.64
CA ILE A 124 -4.06 4.37 8.61
C ILE A 124 -4.84 3.47 9.57
N LEU A 125 -4.23 2.39 10.06
CA LEU A 125 -4.89 1.41 10.93
C LEU A 125 -5.37 2.07 12.22
N ASP A 126 -4.52 2.85 12.88
CA ASP A 126 -4.88 3.56 14.10
C ASP A 126 -6.08 4.50 13.88
N ARG A 127 -6.13 5.16 12.72
CA ARG A 127 -7.26 6.03 12.35
C ARG A 127 -8.55 5.23 12.10
N ILE A 128 -8.46 4.08 11.46
CA ILE A 128 -9.63 3.19 11.23
C ILE A 128 -10.17 2.70 12.58
N ILE A 129 -9.29 2.28 13.48
CA ILE A 129 -9.64 1.80 14.82
C ILE A 129 -10.26 2.92 15.64
N GLU A 130 -9.68 4.12 15.62
CA GLU A 130 -10.23 5.31 16.26
C GLU A 130 -11.67 5.57 15.78
N LEU A 131 -11.92 5.52 14.47
CA LEU A 131 -13.24 5.72 13.90
C LEU A 131 -14.24 4.63 14.29
N PHE A 132 -13.81 3.37 14.42
CA PHE A 132 -14.68 2.29 14.89
C PHE A 132 -15.00 2.37 16.37
N ASN A 133 -14.09 2.90 17.19
CA ASN A 133 -14.23 2.97 18.65
C ASN A 133 -14.91 4.26 19.15
N LYS A 134 -15.08 5.29 18.31
CA LYS A 134 -15.77 6.54 18.70
C LYS A 134 -17.18 6.26 19.23
N SER A 135 -17.55 6.87 20.35
CA SER A 135 -18.86 6.68 20.99
C SER A 135 -19.98 7.57 20.43
N ASP A 136 -19.60 8.67 19.78
CA ASP A 136 -20.55 9.67 19.27
C ASP A 136 -21.08 9.27 17.89
N GLU A 137 -22.14 9.93 17.40
CA GLU A 137 -22.71 9.69 16.06
C GLU A 137 -21.67 10.01 14.98
N VAL A 138 -20.83 9.02 14.64
CA VAL A 138 -19.93 9.07 13.50
C VAL A 138 -20.77 9.05 12.22
N ASP A 139 -20.33 9.84 11.24
CA ASP A 139 -20.97 9.84 9.92
C ASP A 139 -20.95 8.41 9.35
N HIS A 140 -22.15 7.92 9.03
CA HIS A 140 -22.34 6.59 8.46
C HIS A 140 -21.53 6.38 7.16
N ASP A 141 -21.27 7.45 6.41
CA ASP A 141 -20.50 7.38 5.18
C ASP A 141 -18.99 7.21 5.43
N GLU A 142 -18.47 7.73 6.55
CA GLU A 142 -17.08 7.50 6.98
C GLU A 142 -16.85 6.04 7.37
N ILE A 143 -17.76 5.46 8.15
CA ILE A 143 -17.68 4.06 8.57
C ILE A 143 -17.84 3.12 7.39
N LYS A 144 -18.75 3.45 6.47
CA LYS A 144 -18.88 2.74 5.21
C LYS A 144 -17.59 2.79 4.41
N GLY A 145 -16.93 3.95 4.34
CA GLY A 145 -15.61 4.12 3.73
C GLY A 145 -14.55 3.21 4.37
N CYS A 146 -14.45 3.19 5.69
CA CYS A 146 -13.53 2.31 6.42
C CYS A 146 -13.79 0.82 6.14
N LEU A 147 -15.06 0.41 6.09
CA LEU A 147 -15.42 -0.98 5.77
C LEU A 147 -15.05 -1.37 4.34
N TYR A 148 -15.23 -0.48 3.36
CA TYR A 148 -14.72 -0.70 2.00
C TYR A 148 -13.19 -0.78 1.97
N ILE A 149 -12.52 0.03 2.80
CA ILE A 149 -11.07 -0.03 2.91
C ILE A 149 -10.61 -1.39 3.48
N LEU A 150 -11.31 -1.92 4.47
CA LEU A 150 -10.98 -3.25 5.02
C LEU A 150 -11.35 -4.39 4.07
N LEU A 151 -12.46 -4.27 3.35
CA LEU A 151 -12.90 -5.26 2.37
C LEU A 151 -11.89 -5.43 1.23
N GLY A 152 -11.29 -4.32 0.79
CA GLY A 152 -10.29 -4.28 -0.27
C GLY A 152 -10.70 -5.00 -1.53
N ASN A 153 -9.72 -5.60 -2.22
CA ASN A 153 -9.92 -6.28 -3.50
C ASN A 153 -9.44 -7.73 -3.43
N GLU A 154 -9.42 -8.42 -4.58
CA GLU A 154 -9.02 -9.83 -4.64
C GLU A 154 -7.55 -10.05 -4.25
N SER A 155 -6.68 -9.09 -4.52
CA SER A 155 -5.24 -9.18 -4.23
C SER A 155 -4.89 -8.70 -2.82
N PHE A 156 -5.78 -7.94 -2.16
CA PHE A 156 -5.48 -7.32 -0.89
C PHE A 156 -6.67 -7.30 0.07
N PHE A 157 -6.42 -7.81 1.27
CA PHE A 157 -7.40 -7.89 2.33
C PHE A 157 -6.69 -7.77 3.69
N LEU A 158 -6.83 -6.60 4.34
CA LEU A 158 -6.11 -6.29 5.58
C LEU A 158 -6.41 -7.27 6.73
N PRO A 159 -7.67 -7.70 6.95
CA PRO A 159 -8.00 -8.58 8.08
C PRO A 159 -7.29 -9.94 8.06
N THR A 160 -6.66 -10.34 6.95
CA THR A 160 -5.87 -11.57 6.82
C THR A 160 -4.37 -11.33 6.67
N LYS A 161 -3.87 -10.11 6.93
CA LYS A 161 -2.43 -9.82 6.89
C LYS A 161 -1.73 -10.58 8.02
N HIS A 162 -0.57 -11.18 7.74
CA HIS A 162 0.21 -12.02 8.66
C HIS A 162 0.96 -11.22 9.74
N SER A 163 0.27 -10.38 10.52
CA SER A 163 0.85 -9.61 11.62
C SER A 163 -0.05 -9.66 12.85
N TRP A 164 0.41 -10.31 13.92
CA TRP A 164 -0.37 -10.48 15.14
C TRP A 164 -0.75 -9.14 15.78
N GLU A 165 0.11 -8.13 15.71
CA GLU A 165 -0.18 -6.78 16.23
C GLU A 165 -1.40 -6.15 15.53
N ILE A 166 -1.51 -6.31 14.21
CA ILE A 166 -2.64 -5.81 13.44
C ILE A 166 -3.90 -6.60 13.80
N LEU A 167 -3.82 -7.93 13.86
CA LEU A 167 -4.96 -8.79 14.15
C LEU A 167 -5.52 -8.53 15.56
N GLU A 168 -4.65 -8.39 16.56
CA GLU A 168 -5.02 -8.11 17.97
C GLU A 168 -5.85 -6.83 18.10
N LYS A 169 -5.51 -5.80 17.33
CA LYS A 169 -6.18 -4.49 17.37
C LYS A 169 -7.42 -4.47 16.46
N LEU A 170 -7.31 -4.99 15.24
CA LEU A 170 -8.31 -4.86 14.20
C LEU A 170 -9.51 -5.79 14.38
N TRP A 171 -9.29 -7.07 14.72
CA TRP A 171 -10.38 -8.04 14.81
C TRP A 171 -11.41 -7.67 15.88
N PRO A 172 -11.01 -7.32 17.12
CA PRO A 172 -11.96 -6.84 18.12
C PRO A 172 -12.68 -5.57 17.68
N SER A 173 -12.00 -4.63 17.03
CA SER A 173 -12.63 -3.40 16.55
C SER A 173 -13.66 -3.63 15.44
N ILE A 174 -13.45 -4.62 14.56
CA ILE A 174 -14.47 -5.03 13.57
C ILE A 174 -15.66 -5.69 14.28
N ALA A 175 -15.40 -6.62 15.20
CA ALA A 175 -16.44 -7.36 15.90
C ALA A 175 -17.30 -6.47 16.82
N CYS A 176 -16.68 -5.49 17.49
CA CYS A 176 -17.31 -4.61 18.46
C CYS A 176 -17.88 -3.31 17.86
N THR A 177 -17.87 -3.13 16.53
CA THR A 177 -18.32 -1.88 15.91
C THR A 177 -19.83 -1.66 16.13
N LYS A 178 -20.18 -0.60 16.89
CA LYS A 178 -21.58 -0.30 17.29
C LYS A 178 -22.38 0.47 16.22
N HIS A 179 -21.72 0.84 15.13
CA HIS A 179 -22.21 1.83 14.18
C HIS A 179 -22.78 1.24 12.89
N ALA A 180 -22.67 -0.07 12.71
CA ALA A 180 -23.24 -0.80 11.57
C ALA A 180 -24.77 -1.00 11.72
N ARG A 181 -25.51 0.11 11.80
CA ARG A 181 -26.98 0.09 11.97
C ARG A 181 -27.73 0.02 10.63
N LYS A 182 -27.08 0.42 9.52
CA LYS A 182 -27.68 0.35 8.18
C LYS A 182 -27.47 -1.04 7.57
N LEU A 183 -28.45 -1.51 6.81
CA LEU A 183 -28.37 -2.79 6.09
C LEU A 183 -27.13 -2.87 5.18
N SER A 184 -26.75 -1.78 4.53
CA SER A 184 -25.56 -1.74 3.67
C SER A 184 -24.24 -1.94 4.44
N THR A 185 -24.12 -1.38 5.64
CA THR A 185 -22.92 -1.55 6.48
C THR A 185 -22.86 -2.94 7.10
N GLN A 186 -24.02 -3.52 7.48
CA GLN A 186 -24.11 -4.89 7.98
C GLN A 186 -23.73 -5.91 6.90
N ASN A 187 -24.23 -5.72 5.67
CA ASN A 187 -23.87 -6.55 4.53
C ASN A 187 -22.36 -6.50 4.25
N LEU A 188 -21.74 -5.32 4.36
CA LEU A 188 -20.28 -5.19 4.20
C LEU A 188 -19.50 -5.95 5.27
N ILE A 189 -19.90 -5.84 6.54
CA ILE A 189 -19.27 -6.62 7.63
C ILE A 189 -19.41 -8.12 7.35
N ASN A 190 -20.59 -8.59 6.96
CA ASN A 190 -20.80 -10.00 6.61
C ASN A 190 -19.88 -10.45 5.46
N CYS A 191 -19.74 -9.63 4.42
CA CYS A 191 -18.80 -9.90 3.33
C CYS A 191 -17.34 -9.95 3.81
N ILE A 192 -16.94 -9.06 4.72
CA ILE A 192 -15.59 -9.08 5.34
C ILE A 192 -15.40 -10.37 6.12
N MET A 193 -16.35 -10.75 6.98
CA MET A 193 -16.27 -11.95 7.81
C MET A 193 -16.22 -13.23 6.96
N GLU A 194 -17.04 -13.33 5.91
CA GLU A 194 -16.96 -14.45 4.97
C GLU A 194 -15.60 -14.52 4.25
N LYS A 195 -15.05 -13.36 3.86
CA LYS A 195 -13.75 -13.29 3.19
C LYS A 195 -12.61 -13.64 4.15
N MET A 196 -12.71 -13.25 5.42
CA MET A 196 -11.79 -13.69 6.49
C MET A 196 -11.83 -15.20 6.62
N TYR A 197 -13.02 -15.78 6.79
CA TYR A 197 -13.16 -17.24 6.93
C TYR A 197 -12.58 -18.02 5.75
N LYS A 198 -12.80 -17.53 4.51
CA LYS A 198 -12.32 -18.20 3.29
C LYS A 198 -10.82 -18.05 3.03
N ARG A 199 -10.19 -16.98 3.52
CA ARG A 199 -8.81 -16.61 3.14
C ARG A 199 -7.82 -16.63 4.30
N PHE A 200 -8.31 -16.75 5.53
CA PHE A 200 -7.44 -16.76 6.69
C PHE A 200 -6.60 -18.03 6.67
N ASN A 201 -5.29 -17.83 6.52
CA ASN A 201 -4.30 -18.87 6.73
C ASN A 201 -3.69 -18.64 8.11
N SER A 202 -3.50 -19.73 8.86
CA SER A 202 -2.88 -19.67 10.19
C SER A 202 -1.57 -18.89 10.13
N VAL A 203 -1.47 -17.85 10.96
CA VAL A 203 -0.24 -17.05 11.11
C VAL A 203 0.67 -17.77 12.09
N ALA A 204 1.95 -17.93 11.75
CA ALA A 204 2.91 -18.52 12.66
C ALA A 204 3.09 -17.60 13.89
N ILE A 205 3.02 -18.18 15.09
CA ILE A 205 3.35 -17.46 16.33
C ILE A 205 4.86 -17.55 16.57
N ILE A 206 5.41 -18.75 16.40
CA ILE A 206 6.82 -19.07 16.56
C ILE A 206 7.36 -19.51 15.20
N GLU A 207 8.37 -18.80 14.71
CA GLU A 207 9.12 -19.16 13.52
C GLU A 207 10.48 -19.72 13.97
N ASN A 208 10.77 -20.98 13.67
CA ASN A 208 12.07 -21.57 13.99
C ASN A 208 12.86 -21.73 12.69
N ILE A 209 14.02 -21.10 12.63
CA ILE A 209 14.95 -21.25 11.50
C ILE A 209 15.99 -22.29 11.90
N ASN A 210 16.15 -23.32 11.08
CA ASN A 210 17.15 -24.35 11.32
C ASN A 210 18.58 -23.78 11.16
N GLU A 211 19.53 -24.32 11.90
CA GLU A 211 20.93 -23.85 11.83
C GLU A 211 21.56 -24.10 10.47
N ILE A 212 21.14 -25.17 9.78
CA ILE A 212 21.65 -25.52 8.44
C ILE A 212 21.26 -24.45 7.41
N SER A 213 20.00 -24.00 7.37
CA SER A 213 19.60 -22.96 6.42
C SER A 213 20.17 -21.59 6.81
N LYS A 214 20.35 -21.29 8.11
CA LYS A 214 21.08 -20.09 8.53
C LYS A 214 22.50 -20.08 7.97
N GLN A 215 23.26 -21.16 8.18
CA GLN A 215 24.64 -21.25 7.69
C GLN A 215 24.70 -21.18 6.16
N THR A 216 23.82 -21.90 5.47
CA THR A 216 23.75 -21.87 3.99
C THR A 216 23.44 -20.46 3.47
N ALA A 217 22.57 -19.70 4.14
CA ALA A 217 22.24 -18.33 3.75
C ALA A 217 23.43 -17.36 3.97
N ILE A 218 24.18 -17.53 5.05
CA ILE A 218 25.41 -16.77 5.32
C ILE A 218 26.46 -17.05 4.24
N ASP A 219 26.60 -18.31 3.84
CA ASP A 219 27.53 -18.73 2.80
C ASP A 219 27.13 -18.22 1.39
N LEU A 220 25.82 -18.11 1.11
CA LEU A 220 25.28 -17.65 -0.17
C LEU A 220 25.35 -16.12 -0.36
N TRP A 221 25.07 -15.35 0.70
CA TRP A 221 24.93 -13.89 0.59
C TRP A 221 26.24 -13.15 0.92
N ARG A 222 26.58 -13.07 2.22
CA ARG A 222 27.83 -12.52 2.73
C ARG A 222 28.07 -13.03 4.14
N LYS A 223 29.34 -13.13 4.54
CA LYS A 223 29.69 -13.37 5.94
C LYS A 223 29.19 -12.21 6.78
N LEU A 224 28.23 -12.50 7.66
CA LEU A 224 27.78 -11.57 8.70
C LEU A 224 28.79 -11.58 9.85
N GLU A 225 29.00 -10.42 10.44
CA GLU A 225 29.79 -10.34 11.67
C GLU A 225 29.01 -10.91 12.86
N GLN A 226 29.73 -11.40 13.88
CA GLN A 226 29.13 -12.02 15.06
C GLN A 226 28.11 -11.09 15.76
N HIS A 227 28.39 -9.78 15.79
CA HIS A 227 27.52 -8.79 16.42
C HIS A 227 26.20 -8.59 15.65
N GLU A 228 26.20 -8.70 14.32
CA GLU A 228 24.99 -8.60 13.48
C GLU A 228 24.08 -9.82 13.69
N LEU A 229 24.70 -11.00 13.84
CA LEU A 229 23.97 -12.25 14.12
C LEU A 229 23.31 -12.23 15.50
N GLU A 230 24.01 -11.72 16.52
CA GLU A 230 23.46 -11.54 17.87
C GLU A 230 22.34 -10.49 17.91
N LEU A 231 22.46 -9.41 17.16
CA LEU A 231 21.39 -8.43 17.00
C LEU A 231 20.15 -9.05 16.33
N TYR A 232 20.35 -9.80 15.24
CA TYR A 232 19.27 -10.48 14.53
C TYR A 232 18.53 -11.49 15.43
N ASN A 233 19.27 -12.31 16.19
CA ASN A 233 18.67 -13.28 17.10
C ASN A 233 17.83 -12.59 18.19
N ARG A 234 18.33 -11.49 18.76
CA ARG A 234 17.56 -10.70 19.73
C ARG A 234 16.28 -10.12 19.14
N MET A 235 16.36 -9.48 17.97
CA MET A 235 15.18 -8.93 17.29
C MET A 235 14.16 -10.03 16.94
N HIS A 236 14.63 -11.22 16.59
CA HIS A 236 13.78 -12.37 16.31
C HIS A 236 13.08 -12.90 17.57
N GLU A 237 13.79 -12.99 18.69
CA GLU A 237 13.23 -13.37 20.01
C GLU A 237 12.18 -12.34 20.46
N GLU A 238 12.50 -11.04 20.42
CA GLU A 238 11.58 -9.95 20.77
C GLU A 238 10.30 -9.98 19.91
N ARG A 239 10.43 -10.30 18.62
CA ARG A 239 9.27 -10.45 17.72
C ARG A 239 8.41 -11.65 18.08
N ILE A 240 9.01 -12.78 18.46
CA ILE A 240 8.26 -13.96 18.91
C ILE A 240 7.52 -13.66 20.22
N GLU A 241 8.17 -13.01 21.18
CA GLU A 241 7.54 -12.60 22.44
C GLU A 241 6.35 -11.68 22.19
N THR A 242 6.52 -10.69 21.31
CA THR A 242 5.45 -9.78 20.88
C THR A 242 4.28 -10.54 20.25
N ASN A 243 4.58 -11.49 19.33
CA ASN A 243 3.55 -12.32 18.70
C ASN A 243 2.78 -13.16 19.71
N ILE A 244 3.46 -13.75 20.70
CA ILE A 244 2.82 -14.53 21.77
C ILE A 244 1.90 -13.64 22.61
N CYS A 245 2.40 -12.46 23.00
CA CYS A 245 1.62 -11.47 23.76
C CYS A 245 0.35 -11.06 23.00
N SER A 246 0.48 -10.66 21.73
CA SER A 246 -0.64 -10.27 20.89
C SER A 246 -1.65 -11.40 20.65
N TYR A 247 -1.18 -12.65 20.50
CA TYR A 247 -2.04 -13.82 20.40
C TYR A 247 -2.87 -14.02 21.67
N ASN A 248 -2.23 -13.99 22.84
CA ASN A 248 -2.92 -14.16 24.12
C ASN A 248 -3.94 -13.04 24.34
N ASN A 249 -3.54 -11.79 24.11
CA ASN A 249 -4.44 -10.63 24.22
C ASN A 249 -5.64 -10.73 23.28
N LEU A 250 -5.47 -11.29 22.08
CA LEU A 250 -6.57 -11.49 21.14
C LEU A 250 -7.54 -12.59 21.62
N MET A 251 -7.03 -13.66 22.22
CA MET A 251 -7.84 -14.78 22.72
C MET A 251 -8.56 -14.48 24.04
N GLU A 252 -8.06 -13.52 24.82
CA GLU A 252 -8.65 -13.10 26.10
C GLU A 252 -9.74 -12.03 25.96
N LYS A 253 -9.88 -11.41 24.78
CA LYS A 253 -10.91 -10.38 24.47
C LYS A 253 -12.22 -11.00 23.97
#